data_AF-A0A1E4T7N8-F1
#
_entry.id   AF-A0A1E4T7N8-F1
#
_cell.length_a   1.000
_cell.length_b   1.000
_cell.length_c   1.000
_cell.angle_alpha   90.00
_cell.angle_beta   90.00
_cell.angle_gamma   90.00
#
_symmetry.space_group_name_H-M   'P 1'
#
loop_
_entity.id
_entity.type
_entity.pdbx_description
1 polymer ?
#
loop_
_entity_poly.entity_id
_entity_poly.type
_entity_poly.pdbx_seq_one_letter_code
_entity_poly.pdbx_strand_id
1 'polypeptide(L)'
;MLIAPFINAKLWGTTYTELTNKKRKINFDIHIVAFIQSLVSIGICIPMFNHPMMHSDPVFGSYDFGVFCASITCGYFIWDLFYCCIWHFDLFGFEYLFHAFAALVVFGTSLYPFCLPCVPVFLIFELSSPFVNIHWFLSRVPSGTVSDRFFLINGLLLMTTFFFSRIVWGFYAAVKMFLICYSVKDQLPVYIIPMIFTLNIGLNYLNVVWFTKMVSIASKKMAKTKESDKVK
;
A
#
# COMPACT_ATOMS: atom_id res chain seq x y z
N MET A 1 4.46 -15.06 12.46
CA MET A 1 3.22 -14.35 12.86
C MET A 1 2.50 -15.16 13.92
N LEU A 2 2.50 -14.75 15.19
CA LEU A 2 1.83 -15.49 16.27
C LEU A 2 0.39 -15.00 16.53
N ILE A 3 0.14 -13.70 16.31
CA ILE A 3 -1.15 -13.06 16.64
C ILE A 3 -2.14 -13.13 15.47
N ALA A 4 -1.66 -13.04 14.22
CA ALA A 4 -2.52 -13.01 13.03
C ALA A 4 -3.49 -14.22 12.94
N PRO A 5 -3.05 -15.48 13.20
CA PRO A 5 -3.96 -16.62 13.18
C PRO A 5 -5.09 -16.53 14.22
N PHE A 6 -4.81 -15.96 15.40
CA PHE A 6 -5.81 -15.78 16.45
C PHE A 6 -6.86 -14.74 16.04
N ILE A 7 -6.41 -13.62 15.48
CA ILE A 7 -7.32 -12.58 14.98
C ILE A 7 -8.19 -13.15 13.84
N ASN A 8 -7.58 -13.84 12.89
CA ASN A 8 -8.30 -14.44 11.77
C ASN A 8 -9.29 -15.52 12.21
N ALA A 9 -8.93 -16.38 13.17
CA ALA A 9 -9.85 -17.37 13.73
C ALA A 9 -11.05 -16.71 14.41
N LYS A 10 -10.86 -15.57 15.09
CA LYS A 10 -11.94 -14.83 15.74
C LYS A 10 -12.85 -14.09 14.75
N LEU A 11 -12.28 -13.48 13.71
CA LEU A 11 -13.02 -12.69 12.73
C LEU A 11 -13.76 -13.55 11.70
N TRP A 12 -13.12 -14.61 11.22
CA TRP A 12 -13.62 -15.40 10.08
C TRP A 12 -14.09 -16.81 10.47
N GLY A 13 -13.88 -17.23 11.71
CA GLY A 13 -14.37 -18.51 12.24
C GLY A 13 -13.98 -19.70 11.37
N THR A 14 -14.98 -20.53 11.04
CA THR A 14 -14.84 -21.73 10.21
C THR A 14 -14.24 -21.46 8.83
N THR A 15 -14.51 -20.28 8.25
CA THR A 15 -13.95 -19.87 6.95
C THR A 15 -12.43 -19.84 6.97
N TYR A 16 -11.81 -19.62 8.14
CA TYR A 16 -10.36 -19.64 8.31
C TYR A 16 -9.85 -20.92 8.98
N THR A 17 -10.54 -21.41 10.02
CA THR A 17 -10.06 -22.57 10.79
C THR A 17 -10.14 -23.88 10.01
N GLU A 18 -11.10 -24.03 9.09
CA GLU A 18 -11.27 -25.21 8.25
C GLU A 18 -10.44 -25.15 6.94
N LEU A 19 -9.63 -24.10 6.73
CA LEU A 19 -8.75 -24.01 5.58
C LEU A 19 -7.66 -25.08 5.62
N THR A 20 -7.82 -26.12 4.80
CA THR A 20 -6.81 -27.17 4.59
C THR A 20 -5.60 -26.68 3.79
N ASN A 21 -5.79 -25.68 2.94
CA ASN A 21 -4.72 -25.11 2.12
C ASN A 21 -3.84 -24.14 2.94
N LYS A 22 -2.63 -24.59 3.28
CA LYS A 22 -1.63 -23.80 4.03
C LYS A 22 -1.29 -22.46 3.37
N LYS A 23 -1.13 -22.43 2.04
CA LYS A 23 -0.83 -21.19 1.29
C LYS A 23 -1.96 -20.17 1.40
N ARG A 24 -3.22 -20.63 1.33
CA ARG A 24 -4.40 -19.76 1.53
C ARG A 24 -4.46 -19.22 2.95
N LYS A 25 -4.16 -20.05 3.95
CA LYS A 25 -4.14 -19.65 5.36
C LYS A 25 -3.08 -18.56 5.65
N ILE A 26 -1.87 -18.73 5.13
CA ILE A 26 -0.80 -17.71 5.21
C ILE A 26 -1.25 -16.40 4.55
N ASN A 27 -1.93 -16.48 3.40
CA ASN A 27 -2.42 -15.29 2.71
C ASN A 27 -3.45 -14.51 3.57
N PHE A 28 -4.34 -15.20 4.28
CA PHE A 28 -5.22 -14.56 5.28
C PHE A 28 -4.42 -13.85 6.38
N ASP A 29 -3.35 -14.47 6.88
CA ASP A 29 -2.50 -13.90 7.93
C ASP A 29 -1.75 -12.66 7.43
N ILE A 30 -1.30 -12.66 6.17
CA ILE A 30 -0.65 -11.50 5.55
C ILE A 30 -1.64 -10.36 5.37
N HIS A 31 -2.85 -10.62 4.85
CA HIS A 31 -3.85 -9.58 4.67
C HIS A 31 -4.30 -8.92 5.98
N ILE A 32 -4.33 -9.64 7.11
CA ILE A 32 -4.71 -9.01 8.39
C ILE A 32 -3.58 -8.13 8.93
N VAL A 33 -2.32 -8.52 8.74
CA VAL A 33 -1.17 -7.69 9.13
C VAL A 33 -1.05 -6.45 8.25
N ALA A 34 -1.21 -6.60 6.93
CA ALA A 34 -1.24 -5.47 6.00
C ALA A 34 -2.41 -4.52 6.30
N PHE A 35 -3.59 -5.06 6.65
CA PHE A 35 -4.74 -4.25 7.07
C PHE A 35 -4.41 -3.41 8.32
N ILE A 36 -3.93 -4.04 9.39
CA ILE A 36 -3.59 -3.35 10.64
C ILE A 36 -2.48 -2.32 10.40
N GLN A 37 -1.43 -2.69 9.68
CA GLN A 37 -0.34 -1.77 9.36
C GLN A 37 -0.86 -0.55 8.60
N SER A 38 -1.71 -0.75 7.59
CA SER A 38 -2.21 0.38 6.82
C SER A 38 -2.98 1.38 7.68
N LEU A 39 -3.75 0.91 8.66
CA LEU A 39 -4.43 1.78 9.63
C LEU A 39 -3.46 2.53 10.53
N VAL A 40 -2.41 1.86 11.00
CA VAL A 40 -1.34 2.49 11.80
C VAL A 40 -0.64 3.56 10.97
N SER A 41 -0.18 3.24 9.76
CA SER A 41 0.47 4.16 8.82
C SER A 41 -0.37 5.41 8.54
N ILE A 42 -1.66 5.24 8.27
CA ILE A 42 -2.58 6.36 8.05
C ILE A 42 -2.70 7.21 9.33
N GLY A 43 -2.89 6.58 10.48
CA GLY A 43 -3.05 7.29 11.76
C GLY A 43 -1.82 8.12 12.14
N ILE A 44 -0.61 7.56 11.99
CA ILE A 44 0.63 8.26 12.35
C ILE A 44 1.04 9.32 11.33
N CYS A 45 0.64 9.22 10.06
CA CYS A 45 1.05 10.17 9.03
C CYS A 45 0.24 11.47 9.04
N ILE A 46 -1.03 11.44 9.46
CA ILE A 46 -1.92 12.62 9.50
C ILE A 46 -1.30 13.84 10.19
N PRO A 47 -0.79 13.77 11.44
CA PRO A 47 -0.23 14.93 12.12
C PRO A 47 1.03 15.49 11.44
N MET A 48 1.73 14.68 10.63
CA MET A 48 2.95 15.12 9.94
C MET A 48 2.67 16.16 8.85
N PHE A 49 1.48 16.15 8.24
CA PHE A 49 1.11 17.14 7.20
C PHE A 49 1.06 18.58 7.72
N ASN A 50 0.83 18.77 9.03
CA ASN A 50 0.79 20.08 9.66
C ASN A 50 2.14 20.47 10.29
N HIS A 51 3.18 19.65 10.15
CA HIS A 51 4.47 19.92 10.78
C HIS A 51 5.21 21.04 10.03
N PRO A 52 5.75 22.07 10.72
CA PRO A 52 6.40 23.22 10.07
C PRO A 52 7.54 22.84 9.12
N MET A 53 8.29 21.78 9.46
CA MET A 53 9.43 21.30 8.67
C MET A 53 9.04 20.86 7.26
N MET A 54 7.77 20.51 7.01
CA MET A 54 7.30 20.17 5.67
C MET A 54 7.40 21.35 4.69
N HIS A 55 7.36 22.59 5.21
CA HIS A 55 7.43 23.80 4.41
C HIS A 55 8.77 24.53 4.56
N SER A 56 9.34 24.56 5.77
CA SER A 56 10.56 25.32 6.04
C SER A 56 11.82 24.62 5.54
N ASP A 57 11.88 23.29 5.62
CA ASP A 57 13.03 22.50 5.16
C ASP A 57 12.60 21.07 4.78
N PRO A 58 11.95 20.90 3.61
CA PRO A 58 11.41 19.61 3.19
C PRO A 58 12.48 18.58 2.82
N VAL A 59 13.75 18.96 2.64
CA VAL A 59 14.81 18.05 2.19
C VAL A 59 15.72 17.64 3.32
N PHE A 60 16.22 18.57 4.14
CA PHE A 60 17.20 18.25 5.18
C PHE A 60 16.58 18.28 6.59
N GLY A 61 15.33 18.70 6.69
CA GLY A 61 14.60 18.77 7.93
C GLY A 61 14.48 17.42 8.62
N SER A 62 14.63 17.41 9.94
CA SER A 62 14.45 16.21 10.75
C SER A 62 13.78 16.54 12.08
N TYR A 63 12.99 15.59 12.59
CA TYR A 63 12.31 15.68 13.87
C TYR A 63 11.91 14.29 14.37
N ASP A 64 11.89 14.09 15.68
CA ASP A 64 11.79 12.77 16.33
C ASP A 64 10.54 11.99 15.90
N PHE A 65 9.39 12.66 15.83
CA PHE A 65 8.15 12.01 15.41
C PHE A 65 8.20 11.53 13.95
N GLY A 66 8.89 12.26 13.07
CA GLY A 66 9.10 11.84 11.69
C GLY A 66 10.01 10.62 11.59
N VAL A 67 11.09 10.60 12.37
CA VAL A 67 12.00 9.45 12.45
C VAL A 67 11.26 8.22 12.98
N PHE A 68 10.42 8.39 14.02
CA PHE A 68 9.57 7.33 14.55
C PHE A 68 8.62 6.76 13.48
N CYS A 69 7.90 7.63 12.75
CA CYS A 69 6.98 7.22 11.70
C CYS A 69 7.69 6.49 10.54
N ALA A 70 8.82 7.03 10.08
CA ALA A 70 9.64 6.40 9.04
C ALA A 70 10.19 5.05 9.52
N SER A 71 10.63 4.94 10.77
CA SER A 71 11.15 3.69 11.35
C SER A 71 10.10 2.59 11.43
N ILE A 72 8.86 2.91 11.84
CA ILE A 72 7.73 1.96 11.80
C ILE A 72 7.48 1.47 10.37
N THR A 73 7.48 2.40 9.42
CA THR A 73 7.23 2.12 8.01
C THR A 73 8.33 1.21 7.43
N CYS A 74 9.60 1.52 7.70
CA CYS A 74 10.74 0.69 7.33
C CYS A 74 10.67 -0.71 7.96
N GLY A 75 10.34 -0.81 9.25
CA GLY A 75 10.18 -2.10 9.93
C GLY A 75 9.14 -2.99 9.26
N TYR A 76 8.02 -2.42 8.83
CA TYR A 76 7.03 -3.14 8.05
C TYR A 76 7.54 -3.54 6.66
N PHE A 77 8.18 -2.65 5.91
CA PHE A 77 8.71 -3.01 4.58
C PHE A 77 9.83 -4.04 4.63
N ILE A 78 10.64 -4.06 5.69
CA ILE A 78 11.58 -5.15 5.99
C ILE A 78 10.80 -6.45 6.15
N TRP A 79 9.76 -6.45 6.99
CA TRP A 79 8.93 -7.63 7.19
C TRP A 79 8.27 -8.09 5.88
N ASP A 80 7.72 -7.18 5.07
CA ASP A 80 7.13 -7.48 3.76
C ASP A 80 8.17 -8.08 2.79
N LEU A 81 9.38 -7.51 2.75
CA LEU A 81 10.45 -8.02 1.89
C LEU A 81 10.87 -9.45 2.27
N PHE A 82 11.12 -9.72 3.56
CA PHE A 82 11.55 -11.05 4.00
C PHE A 82 10.41 -12.07 4.00
N TYR A 83 9.28 -11.73 4.60
CA TYR A 83 8.18 -12.67 4.81
C TYR A 83 7.37 -12.89 3.53
N CYS A 84 6.96 -11.82 2.87
CA CYS A 84 6.10 -11.92 1.70
C CYS A 84 6.92 -12.23 0.44
N CYS A 85 8.07 -11.57 0.25
CA CYS A 85 8.81 -11.68 -1.01
C CYS A 85 9.89 -12.78 -1.02
N ILE A 86 10.56 -13.08 0.09
CA ILE A 86 11.60 -14.13 0.11
C ILE A 86 11.01 -15.48 0.47
N TRP A 87 10.24 -15.59 1.55
CA TRP A 87 9.69 -16.89 1.98
C TRP A 87 8.43 -17.31 1.24
N HIS A 88 7.70 -16.35 0.66
CA HIS A 88 6.42 -16.58 0.01
C HIS A 88 6.33 -15.99 -1.40
N PHE A 89 7.46 -15.95 -2.13
CA PHE A 89 7.55 -15.41 -3.49
C PHE A 89 6.47 -15.95 -4.43
N ASP A 90 6.18 -17.26 -4.36
CA ASP A 90 5.13 -17.92 -5.15
C ASP A 90 3.74 -17.27 -5.05
N LEU A 91 3.47 -16.55 -3.95
CA LEU A 91 2.17 -15.95 -3.69
C LEU A 91 2.06 -14.52 -4.24
N PHE A 92 3.16 -13.77 -4.24
CA PHE A 92 3.15 -12.32 -4.50
C PHE A 92 3.85 -11.92 -5.80
N GLY A 93 4.85 -12.70 -6.23
CA GLY A 93 5.59 -12.48 -7.47
C GLY A 93 6.44 -11.21 -7.48
N PHE A 94 6.92 -10.87 -8.68
CA PHE A 94 7.91 -9.81 -8.88
C PHE A 94 7.39 -8.40 -8.62
N GLU A 95 6.12 -8.12 -8.93
CA GLU A 95 5.51 -6.80 -8.71
C GLU A 95 5.58 -6.37 -7.24
N TYR A 96 5.25 -7.29 -6.33
CA TYR A 96 5.26 -7.03 -4.89
C TYR A 96 6.70 -6.97 -4.34
N LEU A 97 7.61 -7.78 -4.86
CA LEU A 97 9.04 -7.72 -4.51
C LEU A 97 9.64 -6.35 -4.84
N PHE A 98 9.41 -5.86 -6.06
CA PHE A 98 9.88 -4.54 -6.45
C PHE A 98 9.25 -3.46 -5.56
N HIS A 99 7.95 -3.55 -5.28
CA HIS A 99 7.27 -2.60 -4.40
C HIS A 99 7.90 -2.55 -2.99
N ALA A 100 8.05 -3.70 -2.33
CA ALA A 100 8.60 -3.77 -0.98
C ALA A 100 10.05 -3.25 -0.93
N PHE A 101 10.87 -3.64 -1.91
CA PHE A 101 12.25 -3.16 -2.01
C PHE A 101 12.32 -1.66 -2.28
N ALA A 102 11.61 -1.16 -3.28
CA ALA A 102 11.60 0.26 -3.65
C ALA A 102 11.09 1.14 -2.51
N ALA A 103 10.01 0.72 -1.84
CA ALA A 103 9.48 1.44 -0.68
C ALA A 103 10.48 1.43 0.48
N LEU A 104 11.12 0.29 0.77
CA LEU A 104 12.15 0.21 1.82
C LEU A 104 13.32 1.14 1.53
N VAL A 105 13.79 1.23 0.28
CA VAL A 105 14.86 2.17 -0.08
C VAL A 105 14.41 3.62 0.12
N VAL A 106 13.24 4.01 -0.35
CA VAL A 106 12.73 5.40 -0.23
C VAL A 106 12.50 5.81 1.22
N PHE A 107 11.87 4.97 2.04
CA PHE A 107 11.68 5.29 3.46
C PHE A 107 12.96 5.13 4.27
N GLY A 108 13.82 4.17 3.91
CA GLY A 108 15.11 3.95 4.57
C GLY A 108 16.07 5.12 4.38
N THR A 109 16.16 5.68 3.18
CA THR A 109 16.97 6.88 2.93
C THR A 109 16.46 8.08 3.70
N SER A 110 15.16 8.14 4.03
CA SER A 110 14.60 9.23 4.82
C SER A 110 15.12 9.29 6.26
N LEU A 111 15.61 8.17 6.79
CA LEU A 111 16.22 8.10 8.12
C LEU A 111 17.63 8.73 8.16
N TYR A 112 18.28 8.91 7.01
CA TYR A 112 19.53 9.66 6.90
C TYR A 112 19.19 11.07 6.39
N PRO A 113 18.90 12.02 7.32
CA PRO A 113 18.03 13.20 7.17
C PRO A 113 17.88 13.72 5.74
N PHE A 114 17.02 13.04 4.98
CA PHE A 114 16.81 13.29 3.56
C PHE A 114 15.33 13.07 3.22
N CYS A 115 14.60 14.14 2.94
CA CYS A 115 13.17 14.12 2.68
C CYS A 115 12.31 13.50 3.80
N LEU A 116 12.80 13.46 5.05
CA LEU A 116 12.02 12.98 6.20
C LEU A 116 10.68 13.74 6.37
N PRO A 117 10.61 15.08 6.22
CA PRO A 117 9.34 15.81 6.34
C PRO A 117 8.36 15.49 5.21
N CYS A 118 8.85 14.86 4.13
CA CYS A 118 8.06 14.43 2.98
C CYS A 118 7.58 12.96 3.09
N VAL A 119 7.96 12.21 4.13
CA VAL A 119 7.42 10.86 4.43
C VAL A 119 5.89 10.75 4.31
N PRO A 120 5.07 11.67 4.87
CA PRO A 120 3.61 11.54 4.79
C PRO A 120 3.07 11.67 3.36
N VAL A 121 3.79 12.36 2.47
CA VAL A 121 3.42 12.53 1.05
C VAL A 121 3.30 11.18 0.35
N PHE A 122 4.15 10.21 0.68
CA PHE A 122 4.12 8.87 0.10
C PHE A 122 3.40 7.86 0.99
N LEU A 123 3.45 8.02 2.32
CA LEU A 123 2.75 7.13 3.25
C LEU A 123 1.22 7.19 3.08
N ILE A 124 0.68 8.28 2.54
CA ILE A 124 -0.74 8.42 2.20
C ILE A 124 -1.23 7.43 1.12
N PHE A 125 -0.32 6.78 0.38
CA PHE A 125 -0.68 5.69 -0.54
C PHE A 125 -1.34 4.51 0.19
N GLU A 126 -1.12 4.39 1.51
CA GLU A 126 -1.79 3.40 2.35
C GLU A 126 -3.29 3.65 2.50
N LEU A 127 -3.83 4.83 2.17
CA LEU A 127 -5.27 5.12 2.28
C LEU A 127 -6.17 4.11 1.56
N SER A 128 -5.70 3.54 0.45
CA SER A 128 -6.48 2.52 -0.29
C SER A 128 -6.35 1.12 0.31
N SER A 129 -5.27 0.83 1.04
CA SER A 129 -4.91 -0.50 1.53
C SER A 129 -5.95 -1.13 2.48
N PRO A 130 -6.62 -0.38 3.38
CA PRO A 130 -7.72 -0.94 4.17
C PRO A 130 -8.83 -1.52 3.29
N PHE A 131 -9.23 -0.78 2.25
CA PHE A 131 -10.28 -1.22 1.33
C PHE A 131 -9.83 -2.40 0.45
N VAL A 132 -8.55 -2.47 0.08
CA VAL A 132 -7.97 -3.63 -0.64
C VAL A 132 -8.12 -4.88 0.21
N ASN A 133 -7.68 -4.82 1.47
CA ASN A 133 -7.69 -5.96 2.37
C ASN A 133 -9.12 -6.39 2.71
N ILE A 134 -10.03 -5.46 3.00
CA ILE A 134 -11.45 -5.77 3.21
C ILE A 134 -12.03 -6.43 1.95
N HIS A 135 -11.81 -5.86 0.77
CA HIS A 135 -12.35 -6.44 -0.48
C HIS A 135 -11.82 -7.86 -0.70
N TRP A 136 -10.54 -8.09 -0.41
CA TRP A 136 -9.93 -9.41 -0.51
C TRP A 136 -10.62 -10.40 0.44
N PHE A 137 -10.80 -10.06 1.71
CA PHE A 137 -11.48 -10.94 2.66
C PHE A 137 -12.91 -11.26 2.23
N LEU A 138 -13.67 -10.23 1.82
CA LEU A 138 -15.04 -10.41 1.33
C LEU A 138 -15.13 -11.30 0.08
N SER A 139 -14.09 -11.33 -0.75
CA SER A 139 -14.02 -12.23 -1.91
C SER A 139 -13.74 -13.70 -1.56
N ARG A 140 -13.36 -13.99 -0.31
CA ARG A 140 -12.95 -15.32 0.15
C ARG A 140 -13.94 -15.99 1.10
N VAL A 141 -14.89 -15.23 1.64
CA VAL A 141 -15.99 -15.78 2.44
C VAL A 141 -17.04 -16.45 1.54
N PRO A 142 -17.79 -17.44 2.05
CA PRO A 142 -18.87 -18.08 1.30
C PRO A 142 -19.90 -17.07 0.77
N SER A 143 -20.51 -17.40 -0.38
CA SER A 143 -21.57 -16.57 -0.95
C SER A 143 -22.75 -16.49 0.01
N GLY A 144 -23.26 -15.28 0.27
CA GLY A 144 -24.36 -15.05 1.22
C GLY A 144 -23.94 -14.75 2.67
N THR A 145 -22.65 -14.89 3.03
CA THR A 145 -22.16 -14.49 4.36
C THR A 145 -22.18 -12.97 4.55
N VAL A 146 -22.01 -12.20 3.47
CA VAL A 146 -22.00 -10.73 3.48
C VAL A 146 -22.93 -10.23 2.38
N SER A 147 -23.60 -9.10 2.64
CA SER A 147 -24.49 -8.47 1.65
C SER A 147 -23.71 -8.05 0.40
N ASP A 148 -24.28 -8.35 -0.78
CA ASP A 148 -23.75 -7.91 -2.07
C ASP A 148 -23.58 -6.38 -2.15
N ARG A 149 -24.46 -5.63 -1.47
CA ARG A 149 -24.36 -4.17 -1.38
C ARG A 149 -23.08 -3.74 -0.67
N PHE A 150 -22.72 -4.41 0.43
CA PHE A 150 -21.49 -4.11 1.17
C PHE A 150 -20.24 -4.43 0.34
N PHE A 151 -20.24 -5.58 -0.35
CA PHE A 151 -19.16 -5.94 -1.27
C PHE A 151 -18.96 -4.88 -2.37
N LEU A 152 -20.06 -4.39 -2.96
CA LEU A 152 -20.04 -3.36 -4.00
C LEU A 152 -19.58 -2.00 -3.47
N ILE A 153 -20.11 -1.55 -2.33
CA ILE A 153 -19.71 -0.27 -1.71
C ILE A 153 -18.21 -0.28 -1.41
N ASN A 154 -17.69 -1.34 -0.78
CA ASN A 154 -16.26 -1.44 -0.52
C ASN A 154 -15.44 -1.47 -1.83
N GLY A 155 -15.91 -2.17 -2.87
CA GLY A 155 -15.27 -2.16 -4.18
C GLY A 155 -15.19 -0.77 -4.81
N LEU A 156 -16.26 0.02 -4.70
CA LEU A 156 -16.28 1.40 -5.19
C LEU A 156 -15.34 2.31 -4.39
N LEU A 157 -15.37 2.22 -3.06
CA LEU A 157 -14.46 2.96 -2.18
C LEU A 157 -13.00 2.60 -2.46
N LEU A 158 -12.71 1.32 -2.66
CA LEU A 158 -11.39 0.83 -3.06
C LEU A 158 -10.93 1.49 -4.36
N MET A 159 -11.72 1.40 -5.44
CA MET A 159 -11.33 1.96 -6.73
C MET A 159 -11.15 3.49 -6.67
N THR A 160 -12.05 4.18 -5.97
CA THR A 160 -12.04 5.63 -5.83
C THR A 160 -10.81 6.09 -5.05
N THR A 161 -10.58 5.51 -3.87
CA THR A 161 -9.43 5.87 -3.03
C THR A 161 -8.10 5.54 -3.70
N PHE A 162 -7.99 4.37 -4.35
CA PHE A 162 -6.80 3.98 -5.09
C PHE A 162 -6.49 4.97 -6.24
N PHE A 163 -7.51 5.37 -7.00
CA PHE A 163 -7.33 6.33 -8.09
C PHE A 163 -6.81 7.68 -7.58
N PHE A 164 -7.46 8.25 -6.55
CA PHE A 164 -7.05 9.58 -6.06
C PHE A 164 -5.73 9.55 -5.29
N SER A 165 -5.52 8.60 -4.38
CA SER A 165 -4.33 8.59 -3.52
C SER A 165 -3.07 8.09 -4.22
N ARG A 166 -3.20 7.17 -5.19
CA ARG A 166 -2.03 6.53 -5.85
C ARG A 166 -1.79 6.98 -7.28
N ILE A 167 -2.84 7.30 -8.04
CA ILE A 167 -2.68 7.77 -9.43
C ILE A 167 -2.55 9.28 -9.44
N VAL A 168 -3.63 10.01 -9.12
CA VAL A 168 -3.65 11.47 -9.20
C VAL A 168 -2.60 12.08 -8.28
N TRP A 169 -2.64 11.73 -6.99
CA TRP A 169 -1.68 12.22 -6.02
C TRP A 169 -0.27 11.65 -6.25
N GLY A 170 -0.13 10.39 -6.67
CA GLY A 170 1.17 9.76 -6.87
C GLY A 170 2.01 10.43 -7.96
N PHE A 171 1.40 10.75 -9.10
CA PHE A 171 2.09 11.51 -10.16
C PHE A 171 2.42 12.94 -9.73
N TYR A 172 1.48 13.63 -9.07
CA TYR A 172 1.72 14.98 -8.53
C TYR A 172 2.88 14.99 -7.52
N ALA A 173 2.86 14.07 -6.56
CA ALA A 173 3.88 13.92 -5.53
C ALA A 173 5.26 13.61 -6.14
N ALA A 174 5.33 12.70 -7.12
CA ALA A 174 6.58 12.35 -7.79
C ALA A 174 7.21 13.57 -8.49
N VAL A 175 6.42 14.35 -9.22
CA VAL A 175 6.90 15.58 -9.88
C VAL A 175 7.33 16.62 -8.84
N LYS A 176 6.51 16.86 -7.80
CA LYS A 176 6.82 17.82 -6.74
C LYS A 176 8.13 17.46 -6.02
N MET A 177 8.32 16.19 -5.68
CA MET A 177 9.53 15.71 -5.02
C MET A 177 10.76 15.81 -5.90
N PHE A 178 10.62 15.52 -7.20
CA PHE A 178 11.71 15.74 -8.15
C PHE A 178 12.13 17.21 -8.18
N LEU A 179 11.18 18.15 -8.29
CA LEU A 179 11.48 19.59 -8.31
C LEU A 179 12.14 20.06 -7.01
N ILE A 180 11.64 19.61 -5.85
CA ILE A 180 12.21 19.93 -4.54
C ILE A 180 13.66 19.44 -4.46
N CYS A 181 13.93 18.16 -4.75
CA CYS A 181 15.29 17.61 -4.71
C CYS A 181 16.22 18.24 -5.75
N TYR A 182 15.70 18.57 -6.95
CA TYR A 182 16.49 19.20 -8.00
C TYR A 182 16.93 20.62 -7.62
N SER A 183 16.11 21.34 -6.84
CA SER A 183 16.43 22.69 -6.38
C SER A 183 17.67 22.75 -5.47
N VAL A 184 17.99 21.63 -4.80
CA VAL A 184 19.14 21.48 -3.90
C VAL A 184 20.14 20.44 -4.41
N LYS A 185 20.15 20.18 -5.72
CA LYS A 185 20.98 19.13 -6.34
C LYS A 185 22.47 19.22 -5.99
N ASP A 186 22.99 20.44 -5.82
CA ASP A 186 24.42 20.67 -5.56
C ASP A 186 24.82 20.29 -4.12
N GLN A 187 23.84 20.09 -3.24
CA GLN A 187 24.02 19.65 -1.85
C GLN A 187 23.79 18.14 -1.68
N LEU A 188 23.32 17.46 -2.73
CA LEU A 188 22.97 16.05 -2.70
C LEU A 188 24.05 15.20 -3.38
N PRO A 189 24.32 13.99 -2.90
CA PRO A 189 25.11 13.03 -3.65
C PRO A 189 24.50 12.78 -5.03
N VAL A 190 25.34 12.72 -6.07
CA VAL A 190 24.92 12.63 -7.48
C VAL A 190 24.00 11.45 -7.80
N TYR A 191 24.02 10.39 -6.98
CA TYR A 191 23.21 9.20 -7.14
C TYR A 191 21.80 9.31 -6.55
N ILE A 192 21.54 10.23 -5.63
CA ILE A 192 20.27 10.31 -4.89
C ILE A 192 19.10 10.68 -5.80
N ILE A 193 19.26 11.72 -6.64
CA ILE A 193 18.19 12.18 -7.54
C ILE A 193 17.82 11.11 -8.57
N PRO A 194 18.78 10.52 -9.34
CA PRO A 194 18.46 9.45 -10.28
C PRO A 194 17.81 8.23 -9.62
N MET A 195 18.31 7.83 -8.45
CA MET A 195 17.78 6.69 -7.70
C MET A 195 16.32 6.91 -7.33
N ILE A 196 15.99 8.03 -6.66
CA ILE A 196 14.63 8.31 -6.19
C ILE A 196 13.68 8.50 -7.35
N PHE A 197 14.11 9.18 -8.41
CA PHE A 197 13.28 9.39 -9.58
C PHE A 197 12.94 8.06 -10.28
N THR A 198 13.94 7.18 -10.42
CA THR A 198 13.74 5.84 -10.99
C THR A 198 12.80 5.00 -10.14
N LEU A 199 12.99 4.99 -8.82
CA LEU A 199 12.12 4.28 -7.89
C LEU A 199 10.68 4.81 -7.92
N ASN A 200 10.50 6.13 -7.96
CA ASN A 200 9.18 6.75 -8.05
C ASN A 200 8.47 6.45 -9.37
N ILE A 201 9.18 6.45 -10.49
CA ILE A 201 8.62 6.03 -11.79
C ILE A 201 8.18 4.57 -11.70
N GLY A 202 9.02 3.68 -11.17
CA GLY A 202 8.70 2.27 -11.03
C GLY A 202 7.47 2.03 -10.13
N LEU A 203 7.39 2.72 -8.99
CA LEU A 203 6.25 2.62 -8.07
C LEU A 203 4.95 3.16 -8.68
N ASN A 204 5.00 4.29 -9.40
CA ASN A 204 3.83 4.81 -10.10
C ASN A 204 3.40 3.92 -11.27
N TYR A 205 4.36 3.33 -11.99
CA TYR A 205 4.07 2.33 -13.02
C TYR A 205 3.32 1.12 -12.43
N LEU A 206 3.78 0.58 -11.29
CA LEU A 206 3.08 -0.50 -10.59
C LEU A 206 1.66 -0.09 -10.18
N ASN A 207 1.47 1.12 -9.67
CA ASN A 207 0.13 1.63 -9.33
C ASN A 207 -0.80 1.65 -10.56
N VAL A 208 -0.30 2.06 -11.73
CA VAL A 208 -1.09 2.04 -12.98
C VAL A 208 -1.43 0.62 -13.40
N VAL A 209 -0.48 -0.32 -13.30
CA VAL A 209 -0.71 -1.74 -13.61
C VAL A 209 -1.78 -2.33 -12.69
N TRP A 210 -1.69 -2.10 -11.37
CA TRP A 210 -2.68 -2.58 -10.41
C TRP A 210 -4.05 -1.96 -10.65
N PHE A 211 -4.13 -0.65 -10.88
CA PHE A 211 -5.40 0.01 -11.20
C PHE A 211 -6.04 -0.56 -12.48
N THR A 212 -5.24 -0.80 -13.51
CA THR A 212 -5.72 -1.41 -14.77
C THR A 212 -6.28 -2.82 -14.53
N LYS A 213 -5.62 -3.63 -13.69
CA LYS A 213 -6.13 -4.96 -13.29
C LYS A 213 -7.48 -4.84 -12.57
N MET A 214 -7.62 -3.88 -11.65
CA MET A 214 -8.87 -3.64 -10.91
C MET A 214 -10.02 -3.25 -11.85
N VAL A 215 -9.77 -2.31 -12.77
CA VAL A 215 -10.76 -1.88 -13.79
C VAL A 215 -11.12 -3.03 -14.72
N SER A 216 -10.16 -3.86 -15.14
CA SER A 216 -10.42 -5.03 -15.98
C SER A 216 -11.34 -6.04 -15.29
N ILE A 217 -11.08 -6.34 -14.01
CA ILE A 217 -11.91 -7.26 -13.21
C ILE A 217 -13.33 -6.70 -13.05
N ALA A 218 -13.47 -5.41 -12.74
CA ALA A 218 -14.77 -4.74 -12.62
C ALA A 218 -15.55 -4.79 -13.95
N SER A 219 -14.89 -4.46 -15.06
CA SER A 219 -15.49 -4.44 -16.40
C SER A 219 -15.98 -5.83 -16.82
N LYS A 220 -15.17 -6.88 -16.57
CA LYS A 220 -15.56 -8.28 -16.84
C LYS A 220 -16.77 -8.71 -16.01
N LYS A 221 -16.85 -8.29 -14.75
CA LYS A 221 -17.99 -8.59 -13.89
C LYS A 221 -19.27 -7.92 -14.40
N MET A 222 -19.18 -6.65 -14.80
CA MET A 222 -20.31 -5.91 -15.39
C MET A 222 -20.80 -6.52 -16.72
N ALA A 223 -19.87 -6.97 -17.57
CA ALA A 223 -20.22 -7.63 -18.84
C ALA A 223 -21.02 -8.92 -18.60
N LYS A 224 -20.58 -9.77 -17.65
CA LYS A 224 -21.28 -11.01 -17.29
C LYS A 224 -22.68 -10.77 -16.73
N THR A 225 -22.86 -9.74 -15.90
CA THR A 225 -24.19 -9.37 -15.39
C THR A 225 -25.13 -8.94 -16.54
N LYS A 226 -24.63 -8.14 -17.48
CA LYS A 226 -25.43 -7.74 -18.66
C LYS A 226 -25.82 -8.92 -19.55
N GLU A 227 -24.96 -9.92 -19.67
CA GLU A 227 -25.30 -11.16 -20.40
C GLU A 227 -26.36 -11.97 -19.65
N SER A 228 -26.27 -12.12 -18.33
CA SER A 228 -27.29 -12.86 -17.56
C SER A 228 -28.67 -12.20 -17.58
N ASP A 229 -28.71 -10.86 -17.64
CA ASP A 229 -29.97 -10.09 -17.68
C ASP A 229 -30.62 -10.11 -19.07
N LYS A 230 -29.87 -10.44 -20.13
CA LYS A 230 -30.41 -10.59 -21.50
C LYS A 230 -30.97 -11.98 -21.80
N VAL A 231 -30.61 -12.98 -20.99
CA VAL A 231 -31.02 -14.39 -21.18
C VAL A 231 -32.27 -14.73 -20.34
N LYS A 232 -32.68 -13.85 -19.43
CA LYS A 232 -33.93 -13.92 -18.67
C LYS A 232 -35.04 -13.13 -19.37
#